data_AF-A0A161ZBX6-F1
#
_entry.id   AF-A0A161ZBX6-F1
#
_cell.length_a   1.000
_cell.length_b   1.000
_cell.length_c   1.000
_cell.angle_alpha   90.00
_cell.angle_beta   90.00
_cell.angle_gamma   90.00
#
_symmetry.space_group_name_H-M   'P 1'
#
loop_
_entity.id
_entity.type
_entity.pdbx_description
1 polymer ?
#
loop_
_entity_poly.entity_id
_entity_poly.type
_entity_poly.pdbx_seq_one_letter_code
_entity_poly.pdbx_strand_id
1 'polypeptide(L)'
;MHGTTGADHALLLLRYQALGWRVEQDGRRLEATGLRPTEDGELPTVFVRPDATVSMNLFLWPGDEIAFDVDAREIHDQATFDTVCRFVVETGRALAADVDLCPEGTTSPFLRYTARTDSVALSP
;
A
#
# COMPACT_ATOMS: atom_id res chain seq x y z
N MET A 1 -8.59 2.95 4.55
CA MET A 1 -9.59 3.38 3.54
C MET A 1 -10.73 2.39 3.56
N HIS A 2 -11.91 2.79 4.02
CA HIS A 2 -13.03 1.88 4.24
C HIS A 2 -13.89 1.63 2.97
N GLY A 3 -14.66 0.55 2.99
CA GLY A 3 -15.59 0.15 1.94
C GLY A 3 -14.96 -0.58 0.77
N THR A 4 -13.71 -1.06 0.90
CA THR A 4 -12.98 -1.76 -0.15
C THR A 4 -13.42 -3.21 -0.31
N THR A 5 -13.34 -3.68 -1.54
CA THR A 5 -13.73 -5.04 -1.94
C THR A 5 -12.52 -5.88 -2.34
N GLY A 6 -12.72 -7.20 -2.45
CA GLY A 6 -11.69 -8.07 -3.02
C GLY A 6 -11.28 -7.71 -4.46
N ALA A 7 -12.14 -7.03 -5.22
CA ALA A 7 -11.80 -6.53 -6.55
C ALA A 7 -10.79 -5.36 -6.46
N ASP A 8 -10.94 -4.49 -5.46
CA ASP A 8 -10.00 -3.39 -5.19
C ASP A 8 -8.64 -3.94 -4.76
N HIS A 9 -8.63 -5.02 -3.96
CA HIS A 9 -7.40 -5.72 -3.58
C HIS A 9 -6.68 -6.23 -4.83
N ALA A 10 -7.37 -6.97 -5.70
CA ALA A 10 -6.79 -7.49 -6.94
C ALA A 10 -6.30 -6.38 -7.87
N LEU A 11 -7.05 -5.28 -7.99
CA LEU A 11 -6.68 -4.12 -8.79
C LEU A 11 -5.34 -3.52 -8.35
N LEU A 12 -5.13 -3.35 -7.05
CA LEU A 12 -3.87 -2.83 -6.51
C LEU A 12 -2.70 -3.77 -6.79
N LEU A 13 -2.86 -5.08 -6.53
CA LEU A 13 -1.77 -6.04 -6.76
C LEU A 13 -1.35 -6.07 -8.22
N LEU A 14 -2.32 -6.07 -9.15
CA LEU A 14 -2.07 -5.97 -10.58
C LEU A 14 -1.39 -4.65 -10.94
N ARG A 15 -1.79 -3.52 -10.33
CA ARG A 15 -1.15 -2.22 -10.56
C ARG A 15 0.31 -2.24 -10.16
N TYR A 16 0.63 -2.70 -8.94
CA TYR A 16 2.01 -2.73 -8.45
C TYR A 16 2.89 -3.64 -9.30
N GLN A 17 2.40 -4.82 -9.68
CA GLN A 17 3.13 -5.72 -10.57
C GLN A 17 3.36 -5.11 -11.96
N ALA A 18 2.36 -4.41 -12.52
CA ALA A 18 2.51 -3.71 -13.80
C ALA A 18 3.52 -2.56 -13.73
N LEU A 19 3.71 -1.95 -12.55
CA LEU A 19 4.78 -0.97 -12.28
C LEU A 19 6.16 -1.63 -12.08
N GLY A 20 6.23 -2.96 -12.10
CA GLY A 20 7.46 -3.74 -11.85
C GLY A 20 7.82 -3.86 -10.38
N TRP A 21 6.93 -3.46 -9.47
CA TRP A 21 7.17 -3.55 -8.04
C TRP A 21 7.05 -4.99 -7.56
N ARG A 22 7.87 -5.35 -6.57
CA ARG A 22 7.79 -6.68 -6.01
C ARG A 22 6.66 -6.72 -5.00
N VAL A 23 5.78 -7.70 -5.14
CA VAL A 23 4.67 -7.94 -4.22
C VAL A 23 4.90 -9.29 -3.57
N GLU A 24 4.92 -9.34 -2.25
CA GLU A 24 5.20 -10.54 -1.47
C GLU A 24 4.14 -10.76 -0.39
N GLN A 25 3.90 -12.02 -0.06
CA GLN A 25 3.10 -12.46 1.07
C GLN A 25 3.82 -13.63 1.74
N ASP A 26 3.99 -13.60 3.06
CA ASP A 26 4.66 -14.65 3.83
C ASP A 26 6.05 -15.03 3.26
N GLY A 27 6.80 -14.00 2.83
CA GLY A 27 8.13 -14.15 2.22
C GLY A 27 8.14 -14.77 0.82
N ARG A 28 6.96 -14.96 0.19
CA ARG A 28 6.83 -15.48 -1.18
C ARG A 28 6.33 -14.40 -2.10
N ARG A 29 6.91 -14.31 -3.29
CA ARG A 29 6.38 -13.45 -4.35
C ARG A 29 4.96 -13.87 -4.72
N LEU A 30 4.05 -12.90 -4.76
CA LEU A 30 2.70 -13.08 -5.27
C LEU A 30 2.69 -12.93 -6.79
N GLU A 31 2.01 -13.87 -7.45
CA GLU A 31 1.65 -13.77 -8.87
C GLU A 31 0.19 -13.29 -8.97
N ALA A 32 -0.06 -12.28 -9.80
CA ALA A 32 -1.33 -11.61 -10.22
C ALA A 32 -2.58 -11.64 -9.32
N THR A 33 -2.99 -12.80 -8.81
CA THR A 33 -4.25 -13.02 -8.08
C THR A 33 -4.10 -13.99 -6.90
N GLY A 34 -2.87 -14.36 -6.54
CA GLY A 34 -2.57 -15.44 -5.61
C GLY A 34 -2.66 -15.12 -4.13
N LEU A 35 -3.46 -14.13 -3.71
CA LEU A 35 -3.68 -13.85 -2.28
C LEU A 35 -4.13 -15.12 -1.58
N ARG A 36 -3.38 -15.54 -0.57
CA ARG A 36 -3.71 -16.70 0.24
C ARG A 36 -4.31 -16.23 1.56
N PRO A 37 -5.52 -16.66 1.93
CA PRO A 37 -6.04 -16.41 3.27
C PRO A 37 -5.04 -16.91 4.32
N THR A 38 -4.98 -16.26 5.49
CA THR A 38 -4.27 -16.83 6.65
C THR A 38 -5.08 -18.01 7.20
N GLU A 39 -4.45 -18.86 8.02
CA GLU A 39 -5.09 -20.03 8.62
C GLU A 39 -6.33 -19.67 9.47
N ASP A 40 -6.35 -18.45 10.03
CA ASP A 40 -7.44 -17.93 10.86
C ASP A 40 -8.54 -17.22 10.05
N GLY A 41 -8.45 -17.23 8.71
CA GLY A 41 -9.42 -16.57 7.83
C GLY A 41 -9.27 -15.04 7.77
N GLU A 42 -8.29 -14.48 8.47
CA GLU A 42 -7.83 -13.11 8.24
C GLU A 42 -7.11 -13.05 6.89
N LEU A 43 -7.16 -11.89 6.22
CA LEU A 43 -6.38 -11.71 5.02
C LEU A 43 -4.94 -11.29 5.42
N PRO A 44 -3.96 -11.75 4.65
CA PRO A 44 -2.55 -11.64 4.99
C PRO A 44 -2.02 -10.21 4.80
N THR A 45 -1.00 -9.85 5.57
CA THR A 45 -0.17 -8.68 5.26
C THR A 45 0.58 -8.92 3.95
N VAL A 46 0.42 -7.99 3.01
CA VAL A 46 1.17 -7.98 1.75
C VAL A 46 2.26 -6.94 1.82
N PHE A 47 3.47 -7.33 1.42
CA PHE A 47 4.62 -6.44 1.33
C PHE A 47 4.79 -5.99 -0.11
N VAL A 48 4.72 -4.68 -0.35
CA VAL A 48 5.01 -4.10 -1.67
C VAL A 48 6.35 -3.41 -1.57
N ARG A 49 7.30 -3.80 -2.43
CA ARG A 49 8.62 -3.15 -2.55
C ARG A 49 8.70 -2.40 -3.86
N PRO A 50 8.46 -1.08 -3.85
CA PRO A 50 8.63 -0.23 -5.03
C PRO A 50 10.09 -0.10 -5.48
N ASP A 51 11.03 -0.21 -4.53
CA ASP A 51 12.47 -0.28 -4.77
C ASP A 51 13.15 -1.27 -3.80
N ALA A 52 14.49 -1.27 -3.76
CA ALA A 52 15.28 -2.19 -2.92
C ALA A 52 15.44 -1.75 -1.45
N THR A 53 15.06 -0.51 -1.14
CA THR A 53 15.34 0.18 0.12
C THR A 53 14.09 0.46 0.95
N VAL A 54 12.90 0.45 0.35
CA VAL A 54 11.62 0.68 1.05
C VAL A 54 10.58 -0.40 0.75
N SER A 55 9.83 -0.77 1.78
CA SER A 55 8.72 -1.72 1.75
C SER A 55 7.48 -1.10 2.39
N MET A 56 6.35 -1.18 1.69
CA MET A 56 5.03 -0.80 2.21
C MET A 56 4.31 -2.04 2.70
N ASN A 57 3.71 -1.98 3.88
CA ASN A 57 2.82 -3.03 4.35
C ASN A 57 1.39 -2.68 3.96
N LEU A 58 0.71 -3.65 3.37
CA LEU A 58 -0.70 -3.58 2.99
C LEU A 58 -1.49 -4.54 3.86
N PHE A 59 -2.43 -3.99 4.61
CA PHE A 59 -3.42 -4.74 5.35
C PHE A 59 -4.72 -4.73 4.57
N LEU A 60 -5.18 -5.90 4.17
CA LEU A 60 -6.32 -6.06 3.27
C LEU A 60 -7.49 -6.68 4.06
N TRP A 61 -8.47 -5.92 4.54
CA TRP A 61 -9.65 -6.50 5.21
C TRP A 61 -10.87 -6.48 4.27
N PRO A 62 -11.33 -7.65 3.76
CA PRO A 62 -12.40 -7.68 2.77
C PRO A 62 -13.71 -7.09 3.27
N GLY A 63 -14.26 -6.12 2.54
CA GLY A 63 -15.53 -5.48 2.89
C GLY A 63 -15.44 -4.51 4.06
N ASP A 64 -14.24 -4.28 4.61
CA ASP A 64 -13.98 -3.29 5.64
C ASP A 64 -13.02 -2.24 5.12
N GLU A 65 -11.71 -2.49 5.07
CA GLU A 65 -10.74 -1.49 4.66
C GLU A 65 -9.45 -2.04 4.07
N ILE A 66 -8.75 -1.18 3.34
CA ILE A 66 -7.32 -1.34 3.07
C ILE A 66 -6.57 -0.28 3.87
N ALA A 67 -5.55 -0.70 4.63
CA ALA A 67 -4.63 0.21 5.31
C ALA A 67 -3.19 0.00 4.85
N PHE A 68 -2.40 1.06 5.01
CA PHE A 68 -1.01 1.11 4.57
C PHE A 68 -0.13 1.66 5.69
N ASP A 69 0.97 0.98 5.96
CA ASP A 69 2.05 1.57 6.74
C ASP A 69 3.42 1.36 6.10
N VAL A 70 4.41 2.08 6.62
CA VAL A 70 5.82 2.01 6.22
C VAL A 70 6.71 2.18 7.43
N ASP A 71 7.82 1.45 7.50
CA ASP A 71 8.85 1.73 8.49
C ASP A 71 9.51 3.07 8.16
N ALA A 72 9.27 4.09 8.99
CA ALA A 72 9.83 5.43 8.79
C ALA A 72 11.37 5.45 8.73
N ARG A 73 12.04 4.42 9.27
CA ARG A 73 13.51 4.28 9.20
C ARG A 73 14.01 3.93 7.79
N GLU A 74 13.15 3.38 6.94
CA GLU A 74 13.46 3.10 5.54
C GLU A 74 13.43 4.36 4.67
N ILE A 75 12.83 5.45 5.16
CA ILE A 75 12.79 6.76 4.50
C ILE A 75 13.97 7.60 4.97
N HIS A 76 15.14 7.38 4.38
CA HIS A 76 16.40 7.98 4.83
C HIS A 76 16.89 9.15 3.95
N ASP A 77 16.30 9.36 2.77
CA ASP A 77 16.67 10.42 1.84
C ASP A 77 15.48 10.85 0.94
N GLN A 78 15.71 11.84 0.09
CA GLN A 78 14.68 12.32 -0.84
C GLN A 78 14.25 11.24 -1.84
N ALA A 79 15.16 10.38 -2.30
CA ALA A 79 14.84 9.38 -3.31
C ALA A 79 13.87 8.31 -2.77
N THR A 80 14.12 7.82 -1.56
CA THR A 80 13.21 6.92 -0.84
C THR A 80 11.88 7.60 -0.53
N PHE A 81 11.89 8.87 -0.13
CA PHE A 81 10.65 9.64 0.07
C PHE A 81 9.85 9.84 -1.22
N ASP A 82 10.50 10.10 -2.35
CA ASP A 82 9.86 10.21 -3.67
C ASP A 82 9.23 8.87 -4.08
N THR A 83 9.90 7.75 -3.79
CA THR A 83 9.34 6.40 -3.97
C THR A 83 8.07 6.22 -3.14
N VAL A 84 8.08 6.63 -1.87
CA VAL A 84 6.90 6.55 -0.97
C VAL A 84 5.75 7.43 -1.49
N CYS A 85 6.05 8.64 -1.95
CA CYS A 85 5.07 9.52 -2.57
C CYS A 85 4.46 8.89 -3.82
N ARG A 86 5.29 8.30 -4.69
CA ARG A 86 4.83 7.58 -5.88
C ARG A 86 3.92 6.41 -5.50
N PHE A 87 4.25 5.67 -4.45
CA PHE A 87 3.38 4.60 -3.94
C PHE A 87 1.97 5.13 -3.66
N VAL A 88 1.81 6.15 -2.81
CA VAL A 88 0.47 6.64 -2.45
C VAL A 88 -0.30 7.23 -3.63
N VAL A 89 0.38 7.86 -4.60
CA VAL A 89 -0.23 8.36 -5.84
C VAL A 89 -0.76 7.21 -6.69
N GLU A 90 0.06 6.19 -6.92
CA GLU A 90 -0.31 5.06 -7.77
C GLU A 90 -1.47 4.26 -7.17
N THR A 91 -1.45 4.08 -5.85
CA THR A 91 -2.55 3.47 -5.07
C THR A 91 -3.83 4.29 -5.21
N GLY A 92 -3.77 5.59 -4.93
CA GLY A 92 -4.95 6.44 -4.92
C GLY A 92 -5.55 6.67 -6.31
N ARG A 93 -4.71 6.72 -7.35
CA ARG A 93 -5.19 6.75 -8.75
C ARG A 93 -5.83 5.45 -9.17
N ALA A 94 -5.27 4.30 -8.78
CA ALA A 94 -5.86 2.99 -9.09
C ALA A 94 -7.25 2.84 -8.47
N LEU A 95 -7.44 3.32 -7.24
CA LEU A 95 -8.68 3.20 -6.49
C LEU A 95 -9.64 4.38 -6.66
N ALA A 96 -9.19 5.46 -7.33
CA ALA A 96 -9.90 6.74 -7.38
C ALA A 96 -10.31 7.27 -5.99
N ALA A 97 -9.43 7.11 -5.00
CA ALA A 97 -9.72 7.37 -3.59
C ALA A 97 -8.56 8.06 -2.87
N ASP A 98 -8.87 8.72 -1.75
CA ASP A 98 -7.87 9.27 -0.85
C ASP A 98 -7.11 8.12 -0.17
N VAL A 99 -5.80 8.30 0.01
CA VAL A 99 -4.92 7.27 0.60
C VAL A 99 -4.12 7.89 1.73
N ASP A 100 -4.24 7.29 2.90
CA ASP A 100 -3.42 7.59 4.06
C ASP A 100 -2.29 6.58 4.19
N LEU A 101 -1.11 7.09 4.50
CA LEU A 101 0.05 6.28 4.87
C LEU A 101 0.49 6.66 6.28
N CYS A 102 0.52 5.66 7.15
CA CYS A 102 0.98 5.78 8.52
C CYS A 102 2.44 5.30 8.64
N PRO A 103 3.23 5.86 9.56
CA PRO A 103 4.41 5.14 10.02
C PRO A 103 3.99 3.82 10.72
N GLU A 104 4.81 2.78 10.61
CA GLU A 104 4.56 1.52 11.31
C GLU A 104 4.41 1.76 12.82
N GLY A 105 3.41 1.12 13.43
CA GLY A 105 3.14 1.22 14.87
C GLY A 105 2.35 2.46 15.31
N THR A 106 1.83 3.26 14.38
CA THR A 106 0.93 4.39 14.66
C THR A 106 -0.26 4.41 13.71
N THR A 107 -1.35 5.03 14.14
CA THR A 107 -2.57 5.25 13.34
C THR A 107 -2.68 6.69 12.84
N SER A 108 -1.74 7.56 13.20
CA SER A 108 -1.68 8.93 12.70
C SER A 108 -0.95 8.96 11.35
N PRO A 109 -1.64 9.28 10.24
CA PRO A 109 -0.99 9.34 8.93
C PRO A 109 -0.01 10.50 8.90
N PHE A 110 1.13 10.32 8.24
CA PHE A 110 2.10 11.39 7.99
C PHE A 110 2.07 11.88 6.54
N LEU A 111 1.50 11.07 5.65
CA LEU A 111 1.40 11.36 4.22
C LEU A 111 0.00 10.99 3.74
N ARG A 112 -0.61 11.89 2.95
CA ARG A 112 -1.92 11.65 2.32
C ARG A 112 -1.86 11.99 0.85
N TYR A 113 -2.38 11.09 0.03
CA TYR A 113 -2.84 11.39 -1.31
C TYR A 113 -4.32 11.81 -1.28
N THR A 114 -4.66 12.88 -1.99
CA THR A 114 -6.03 13.36 -2.15
C THR A 114 -6.48 13.20 -3.60
N ALA A 115 -7.46 12.34 -3.84
CA ALA A 115 -7.97 12.01 -5.17
C ALA A 115 -8.59 13.22 -5.88
N ARG A 116 -9.28 14.08 -5.13
CA ARG A 116 -9.94 15.27 -5.68
C ARG A 116 -8.97 16.24 -6.36
N THR A 117 -7.74 16.32 -5.84
CA THR A 117 -6.71 17.26 -6.32
C THR A 117 -5.53 16.57 -6.99
N ASP A 118 -5.53 15.24 -7.05
CA ASP A 118 -4.43 14.41 -7.55
C ASP A 118 -3.07 14.85 -6.98
N SER A 119 -3.00 14.99 -5.66
CA SER A 119 -1.86 15.58 -4.96
C SER A 119 -1.49 14.83 -3.69
N VAL A 120 -0.21 14.82 -3.37
CA VAL A 120 0.32 14.31 -2.11
C VAL A 120 0.72 15.46 -1.21
N ALA A 121 0.38 15.37 0.07
CA ALA A 121 0.80 16.32 1.09
C ALA A 121 1.13 15.59 2.40
N LEU A 122 1.94 16.24 3.24
CA LEU A 122 2.09 15.80 4.61
C LEU A 122 0.76 15.93 5.35
N SER A 123 0.41 14.91 6.09
CA SER A 123 -0.74 14.94 6.99
C SER A 123 -0.36 15.67 8.29
N PRO A 124 -1.23 16.54 8.82
CA PRO A 124 -0.97 17.31 10.03
C PRO A 124 -0.99 16.49 11.32
#